data_AF-A0A9N9CR59-F1
#
_entry.id   AF-A0A9N9CR59-F1
#
_cell.length_a   1.000
_cell.length_b   1.000
_cell.length_c   1.000
_cell.angle_alpha   90.00
_cell.angle_beta   90.00
_cell.angle_gamma   90.00
#
_symmetry.space_group_name_H-M   'P 1'
#
loop_
_entity.id
_entity.type
_entity.pdbx_description
1 polymer ?
#
loop_
_entity_poly.entity_id
_entity_poly.type
_entity_poly.pdbx_seq_one_letter_code
_entity_poly.pdbx_strand_id
1 'polypeptide(L)' 'MSNIEPKEGDFYTSNNNFVEAVKEYAKKKGFQVRLGKVEKNAVGIIRKRTILCNREGDPEKTSI' A
#
# COMPACT_ATOMS: atom_id res chain seq x y z
N MET A 1 7.87 14.04 14.26
CA MET A 1 6.77 13.06 14.05
C MET A 1 6.68 12.81 12.55
N SER A 2 7.11 11.66 12.06
CA SER A 2 7.04 11.31 10.63
C SER A 2 5.59 10.98 10.26
N ASN A 3 5.12 11.52 9.13
CA ASN A 3 3.85 11.16 8.52
C ASN A 3 3.96 9.71 8.02
N ILE A 4 3.35 8.76 8.75
CA ILE A 4 3.36 7.31 8.46
C ILE A 4 2.35 6.94 7.35
N GLU A 5 1.72 7.94 6.74
CA GLU A 5 0.71 7.74 5.68
C GLU A 5 1.40 7.75 4.32
N PRO A 6 1.42 6.60 3.59
CA PRO A 6 1.95 6.55 2.24
C PRO A 6 1.20 7.52 1.33
N LYS A 7 1.90 8.26 0.50
CA LYS A 7 1.34 9.23 -0.45
C LYS A 7 1.74 8.91 -1.88
N GLU A 8 0.93 9.39 -2.81
CA GLU A 8 1.32 9.38 -4.22
C GLU A 8 2.62 10.18 -4.40
N GLY A 9 3.57 9.60 -5.15
CA GLY A 9 4.91 10.16 -5.33
C GLY A 9 5.94 9.73 -4.29
N ASP A 10 5.58 8.94 -3.28
CA ASP A 10 6.57 8.34 -2.38
C ASP A 10 7.43 7.30 -3.12
N PHE A 11 8.74 7.36 -2.91
CA PHE A 11 9.71 6.42 -3.47
C PHE A 11 10.25 5.49 -2.39
N TYR A 12 10.39 4.21 -2.74
CA TYR A 12 10.94 3.18 -1.87
C TYR A 12 12.12 2.52 -2.55
N THR A 13 13.15 2.20 -1.77
CA THR A 13 14.38 1.55 -2.28
C THR A 13 14.16 0.08 -2.64
N SER A 14 13.09 -0.55 -2.13
CA SER A 14 12.74 -1.94 -2.44
C SER A 14 11.24 -2.22 -2.33
N ASN A 15 10.79 -3.33 -2.92
CA ASN A 15 9.41 -3.80 -2.74
C ASN A 15 9.09 -4.14 -1.27
N ASN A 16 10.08 -4.65 -0.53
CA ASN A 16 9.90 -4.99 0.88
C ASN A 16 9.69 -3.74 1.73
N ASN A 17 10.49 -2.69 1.49
CA ASN A 17 10.37 -1.43 2.22
C ASN A 17 8.99 -0.79 1.97
N PHE A 18 8.49 -0.84 0.73
CA PHE A 18 7.13 -0.42 0.41
C PHE A 18 6.09 -1.24 1.20
N VAL A 19 6.21 -2.58 1.20
CA VAL A 19 5.28 -3.47 1.91
C VAL A 19 5.29 -3.22 3.42
N GLU A 20 6.46 -3.00 4.02
CA GLU A 20 6.61 -2.70 5.44
C GLU A 20 5.97 -1.37 5.80
N ALA A 21 6.22 -0.31 5.01
CA ALA A 21 5.59 1.00 5.23
C ALA A 21 4.05 0.91 5.20
N VAL A 22 3.49 0.18 4.22
CA VAL A 22 2.02 0.00 4.14
C VAL A 22 1.49 -0.83 5.31
N LYS A 23 2.24 -1.84 5.79
CA LYS A 23 1.85 -2.61 6.99
C LYS A 23 1.89 -1.77 8.27
N GLU A 24 2.91 -0.93 8.44
CA GLU A 24 3.01 -0.01 9.57
C GLU A 24 1.87 1.00 9.58
N TYR A 25 1.55 1.55 8.41
CA TYR A 25 0.39 2.41 8.21
C TYR A 25 -0.91 1.73 8.62
N ALA A 26 -1.14 0.53 8.09
CA ALA A 26 -2.33 -0.26 8.40
C ALA A 26 -2.48 -0.54 9.91
N LYS A 27 -1.38 -0.95 10.55
CA LYS A 27 -1.31 -1.17 12.00
C LYS A 27 -1.68 0.10 12.77
N LYS A 28 -1.16 1.26 12.37
CA LYS A 28 -1.45 2.55 13.01
C LYS A 28 -2.91 2.99 12.83
N LYS A 29 -3.51 2.68 11.68
CA LYS A 29 -4.92 3.02 11.36
C LYS A 29 -5.93 1.94 11.79
N GLY A 30 -5.47 0.86 12.41
CA GLY A 30 -6.32 -0.19 12.99
C GLY A 30 -6.92 -1.15 11.95
N PHE A 31 -6.25 -1.38 10.83
CA PHE A 31 -6.67 -2.38 9.84
C PHE A 31 -5.53 -3.31 9.44
N GLN A 32 -5.88 -4.41 8.76
CA GLN A 32 -4.92 -5.41 8.31
C GLN A 32 -4.75 -5.32 6.80
N VAL A 33 -3.52 -5.53 6.35
CA VAL A 33 -3.17 -5.65 4.94
C VAL A 33 -2.54 -6.99 4.64
N ARG A 34 -2.84 -7.53 3.47
CA ARG A 34 -2.20 -8.73 2.93
C ARG A 34 -1.72 -8.47 1.51
N LEU A 35 -0.78 -9.30 1.09
CA LEU A 35 -0.18 -9.20 -0.24
C LEU A 35 -1.08 -9.87 -1.27
N GLY A 36 -1.44 -9.13 -2.32
CA GLY A 36 -2.16 -9.65 -3.46
C GLY A 36 -1.24 -9.98 -4.64
N LYS A 37 -1.77 -9.80 -5.85
CA LYS A 37 -1.07 -10.05 -7.12
C LYS A 37 0.20 -9.22 -7.26
N VAL A 38 1.21 -9.84 -7.88
CA VAL A 38 2.44 -9.19 -8.35
C VAL A 38 2.46 -9.27 -9.87
N GLU A 39 2.73 -8.15 -10.53
CA GLU A 39 2.98 -8.12 -11.97
C GLU A 39 4.43 -7.74 -12.23
N LYS A 40 5.11 -8.56 -13.03
CA LYS A 40 6.51 -8.41 -13.38
C LYS A 40 6.65 -8.19 -14.88
N ASN A 41 7.71 -7.52 -15.30
CA ASN A 41 8.09 -7.48 -16.71
C ASN A 41 8.77 -8.79 -17.15
N ALA A 42 9.14 -8.89 -18.43
CA ALA A 42 9.79 -10.06 -19.00
C ALA A 42 11.13 -10.42 -18.34
N VAL A 43 11.83 -9.43 -17.76
CA VAL A 43 13.10 -9.63 -17.01
C VAL A 43 12.89 -9.85 -15.51
N GLY A 44 11.65 -10.05 -15.05
CA GLY A 44 11.33 -10.41 -13.67
C GLY A 44 11.24 -9.25 -12.67
N ILE A 45 11.39 -8.00 -13.11
CA ILE A 45 11.29 -6.79 -12.27
C ILE A 45 9.82 -6.50 -11.98
N ILE A 46 9.50 -6.27 -10.70
CA ILE A 46 8.14 -5.92 -10.26
C ILE A 46 7.77 -4.54 -10.83
N ARG A 47 6.68 -4.51 -11.60
CA ARG A 47 6.07 -3.28 -12.12
C ARG A 47 4.83 -2.86 -11.33
N LYS A 48 4.13 -3.82 -10.73
CA LYS A 48 2.92 -3.55 -9.94
C LYS A 48 2.83 -4.51 -8.77
N ARG A 49 2.49 -3.98 -7.60
CA ARG A 49 2.19 -4.75 -6.39
C ARG A 49 0.80 -4.40 -5.89
N THR A 50 -0.08 -5.38 -5.80
CA THR A 50 -1.41 -5.20 -5.21
C THR A 50 -1.33 -5.44 -3.70
N ILE A 51 -1.88 -4.52 -2.93
CA ILE A 51 -2.12 -4.66 -1.50
C ILE A 51 -3.63 -4.78 -1.29
N LEU A 52 -4.04 -5.75 -0.48
CA LEU A 52 -5.43 -5.97 -0.12
C LEU A 52 -5.62 -5.59 1.35
N CYS A 53 -6.67 -4.86 1.69
CA CYS A 53 -7.02 -4.53 3.07
C CYS A 53 -8.35 -5.19 3.48
N ASN A 54 -8.52 -5.46 4.77
CA ASN A 54 -9.78 -5.97 5.33
C ASN A 54 -10.80 -4.87 5.63
N ARG A 55 -10.38 -3.61 5.56
CA ARG A 55 -11.22 -2.44 5.74
C ARG A 55 -11.62 -1.96 4.35
N GLU A 56 -12.92 -1.93 4.08
CA GLU A 56 -13.46 -1.22 2.92
C GLU A 56 -13.06 0.26 3.05
N GLY A 57 -12.66 0.91 1.95
CA GLY A 57 -12.23 2.30 1.98
C GLY A 57 -13.32 3.19 2.59
N ASP A 58 -12.95 4.36 3.11
CA ASP A 58 -13.94 5.42 3.34
C ASP A 58 -14.32 5.93 1.94
N PRO A 59 -15.48 5.58 1.36
CA PRO A 59 -15.87 6.23 0.12
C PRO A 59 -15.93 7.74 0.43
N GLU A 60 -15.34 8.57 -0.43
CA GLU A 60 -15.65 10.00 -0.38
C GLU A 60 -17.17 10.09 -0.33
N LYS A 61 -17.72 10.70 0.73
CA LYS A 61 -19.12 11.07 0.72
C LYS A 61 -19.27 12.02 -0.45
N THR A 62 -19.70 11.51 -1.60
CA THR A 62 -20.30 12.33 -2.64
C THR A 62 -21.55 12.89 -1.99
N SER A 63 -21.42 14.05 -1.34
CA SER A 63 -22.54 14.88 -0.97
C SER A 63 -23.17 15.31 -2.29
N ILE A 64 -24.27 14.63 -2.65
CA ILE A 64 -25.18 15.05 -3.72
C ILE A 64 -26.10 16.12 -3.14
#